data_AF-A0A136LHS4-F1
#
_entry.id   AF-A0A136LHS4-F1
#
_cell.length_a   1.000
_cell.length_b   1.000
_cell.length_c   1.000
_cell.angle_alpha   90.00
_cell.angle_beta   90.00
_cell.angle_gamma   90.00
#
_symmetry.space_group_name_H-M   'P 1'
#
loop_
_entity.id
_entity.type
_entity.pdbx_description
1 polymer ?
#
loop_
_entity_poly.entity_id
_entity_poly.type
_entity_poly.pdbx_seq_one_letter_code
_entity_poly.pdbx_strand_id
1 'polypeptide(L)'
;MDYGMIGKIEKAKLYAQEPERVTFNALTAEFRGDNSSYTIHLGPEGWDCTCPGYKSYGICPHIMALEKLYKPMLKRAPLHYAPGQNVVSDVEKAMRYADEQDRIKLTSFEVSFQGDNDTHITTYEDGLWVCSCSFFQSRGLCCHTMALERIFKEMIVSTPAFTH
;
A
#
# COMPACT_ATOMS: atom_id res chain seq x y z
N MET A 1 10.70 -27.37 15.63
CA MET A 1 9.57 -26.50 15.26
C MET A 1 9.57 -25.34 16.23
N ASP A 2 9.79 -24.12 15.75
CA ASP A 2 9.95 -22.94 16.60
C ASP A 2 8.58 -22.35 16.96
N TYR A 3 8.09 -22.65 18.17
CA TYR A 3 6.78 -22.18 18.67
C TYR A 3 6.63 -20.65 18.57
N GLY A 4 7.73 -19.89 18.66
CA GLY A 4 7.71 -18.44 18.51
C GLY A 4 7.31 -18.00 17.10
N MET A 5 7.72 -18.75 16.07
CA MET A 5 7.42 -18.43 14.68
C MET A 5 5.97 -18.75 14.30
N ILE A 6 5.41 -19.85 14.83
CA ILE A 6 4.01 -20.21 14.61
C ILE A 6 3.09 -19.09 15.10
N GLY A 7 3.32 -18.59 16.32
CA GLY A 7 2.53 -17.48 16.87
C GLY A 7 2.64 -16.19 16.05
N LYS A 8 3.80 -15.92 15.42
CA LYS A 8 3.94 -14.76 14.52
C LYS A 8 3.18 -14.92 13.21
N ILE A 9 3.12 -16.14 12.66
CA ILE A 9 2.34 -16.44 11.45
C ILE A 9 0.84 -16.27 11.74
N GLU A 10 0.35 -16.80 12.85
CA GLU A 10 -1.06 -16.65 13.25
C GLU A 10 -1.43 -15.19 13.46
N LYS A 11 -0.56 -14.45 14.17
CA LYS A 11 -0.73 -13.01 14.36
C LYS A 11 -0.76 -12.24 13.05
N ALA A 12 0.10 -12.58 12.09
CA ALA A 12 0.10 -11.96 10.77
C ALA A 12 -1.21 -12.19 10.02
N LYS A 13 -1.81 -13.37 10.14
CA LYS A 13 -3.12 -13.68 9.53
C LYS A 13 -4.25 -12.85 10.15
N LEU A 14 -4.19 -12.62 11.47
CA LEU A 14 -5.15 -11.77 12.17
C LEU A 14 -4.99 -10.31 11.73
N TYR A 15 -3.77 -9.78 11.80
CA TYR A 15 -3.50 -8.39 11.43
C TYR A 15 -3.80 -8.07 9.96
N ALA A 16 -3.63 -9.04 9.06
CA ALA A 16 -4.00 -8.87 7.65
C ALA A 16 -5.50 -8.62 7.43
N GLN A 17 -6.35 -8.99 8.40
CA GLN A 17 -7.79 -8.74 8.38
C GLN A 17 -8.18 -7.41 9.04
N GLU A 18 -7.21 -6.70 9.64
CA GLU A 18 -7.40 -5.46 10.40
C GLU A 18 -6.58 -4.33 9.74
N PRO A 19 -6.90 -3.94 8.49
CA PRO A 19 -6.11 -2.98 7.72
C PRO A 19 -6.00 -1.60 8.37
N GLU A 20 -6.92 -1.22 9.25
CA GLU A 20 -6.89 0.01 10.04
C GLU A 20 -5.69 0.11 11.01
N ARG A 21 -5.01 -1.01 11.28
CA ARG A 21 -3.73 -0.99 12.01
C ARG A 21 -2.59 -0.38 11.23
N VAL A 22 -2.71 -0.36 9.90
CA VAL A 22 -1.67 0.12 9.00
C VAL A 22 -1.98 1.56 8.65
N THR A 23 -0.99 2.44 8.66
CA THR A 23 -1.11 3.80 8.14
C THR A 23 0.03 4.07 7.18
N PHE A 24 -0.27 4.47 5.95
CA PHE A 24 0.75 4.94 5.01
C PHE A 24 1.32 6.29 5.45
N ASN A 25 2.63 6.32 5.68
CA ASN A 25 3.40 7.54 5.85
C ASN A 25 3.87 8.06 4.48
N ALA A 26 4.35 7.14 3.63
CA ALA A 26 4.75 7.40 2.25
C ALA A 26 4.49 6.16 1.37
N LEU A 27 4.29 6.40 0.07
CA LEU A 27 4.05 5.36 -0.93
C LEU A 27 4.61 5.81 -2.28
N THR A 28 5.25 4.90 -3.01
CA THR A 28 5.50 5.03 -4.44
C THR A 28 4.93 3.81 -5.16
N ALA A 29 4.17 4.05 -6.21
CA ALA A 29 3.55 3.01 -7.01
C ALA A 29 3.71 3.28 -8.50
N GLU A 30 3.96 2.23 -9.28
CA GLU A 30 3.72 2.20 -10.72
C GLU A 30 2.27 1.78 -10.97
N PHE A 31 1.58 2.52 -11.83
CA PHE A 31 0.17 2.32 -12.12
C PHE A 31 -0.05 2.17 -13.61
N ARG A 32 -0.50 1.01 -14.07
CA ARG A 32 -0.85 0.74 -15.47
C ARG A 32 -2.26 1.25 -15.79
N GLY A 33 -2.36 2.45 -16.37
CA GLY A 33 -3.61 2.99 -16.92
C GLY A 33 -4.04 2.26 -18.20
N ASP A 34 -5.04 2.80 -18.90
CA ASP A 34 -5.55 2.16 -20.13
C ASP A 34 -4.52 2.20 -21.28
N ASN A 35 -3.76 3.29 -21.39
CA ASN A 35 -2.86 3.53 -22.54
C ASN A 35 -1.37 3.63 -22.14
N SER A 36 -1.08 3.87 -20.87
CA SER A 36 0.28 4.18 -20.38
C SER A 36 0.40 3.86 -18.90
N SER A 37 1.63 3.72 -18.44
CA SER A 37 1.94 3.58 -17.02
C SER A 37 2.34 4.92 -16.43
N TYR A 38 2.00 5.13 -15.16
CA TYR A 38 2.24 6.35 -14.42
C TYR A 38 2.81 6.04 -13.06
N THR A 39 3.75 6.86 -12.60
CA THR A 39 4.20 6.85 -11.20
C THR A 39 3.24 7.68 -10.35
N ILE A 40 2.90 7.15 -9.18
CA ILE A 40 2.13 7.81 -8.14
C ILE A 40 2.99 7.89 -6.89
N HIS A 41 2.97 9.05 -6.25
CA HIS A 41 3.62 9.28 -4.97
C HIS A 41 2.58 9.70 -3.92
N LEU A 42 2.75 9.19 -2.70
CA LEU A 42 2.13 9.71 -1.50
C LEU A 42 3.25 10.15 -0.56
N GLY A 43 3.22 11.41 -0.14
CA GLY A 43 4.15 11.94 0.83
C GLY A 43 3.49 12.90 1.82
N PRO A 44 4.30 13.65 2.59
CA PRO A 44 3.83 14.68 3.51
C PRO A 44 3.01 15.77 2.81
N GLU A 45 3.43 16.18 1.60
CA GLU A 45 2.79 17.23 0.80
C GLU A 45 1.48 16.80 0.14
N GLY A 46 1.15 15.51 0.17
CA GLY A 46 -0.06 14.99 -0.48
C GLY A 46 0.22 13.87 -1.46
N TRP A 47 -0.75 13.65 -2.33
CA TRP A 47 -0.61 12.78 -3.50
C TRP A 47 0.11 13.53 -4.62
N ASP A 48 0.82 12.83 -5.49
CA ASP A 48 1.19 13.26 -6.84
C ASP A 48 0.98 12.09 -7.80
N CYS A 49 0.55 12.40 -9.03
CA CYS A 49 0.54 11.43 -10.10
C CYS A 49 1.14 12.06 -11.36
N THR A 50 1.96 11.29 -12.05
CA THR A 50 2.59 11.71 -13.32
C THR A 50 1.62 11.80 -14.50
N CYS A 51 0.35 11.40 -14.33
CA CYS A 51 -0.61 11.42 -15.42
C CYS A 51 -1.08 12.86 -15.77
N PRO A 52 -1.42 13.13 -17.04
CA PRO A 52 -1.86 14.47 -17.45
C PRO A 52 -3.12 14.95 -16.71
N GLY A 53 -4.04 14.04 -16.39
CA GLY A 53 -5.26 14.39 -15.65
C GLY A 53 -4.96 14.97 -14.27
N TYR A 54 -4.02 14.37 -13.54
CA TYR A 54 -3.61 14.90 -12.24
C TYR A 54 -2.91 16.25 -12.37
N LYS A 55 -2.02 16.43 -13.36
CA LYS A 55 -1.33 17.72 -13.56
C LYS A 55 -2.29 18.85 -13.91
N SER A 56 -3.42 18.55 -14.54
CA SER A 56 -4.46 19.53 -14.86
C SER A 56 -5.42 19.81 -13.70
N TYR A 57 -5.79 18.78 -12.93
CA TYR A 57 -6.93 18.86 -12.00
C TYR A 57 -6.56 18.64 -10.53
N GLY A 58 -5.34 18.20 -10.22
CA GLY A 58 -4.93 17.83 -8.87
C GLY A 58 -5.60 16.55 -8.33
N ILE A 59 -6.35 15.83 -9.16
CA ILE A 59 -6.98 14.54 -8.87
C ILE A 59 -7.12 13.74 -10.18
N CYS A 60 -7.09 12.42 -10.10
CA CYS A 60 -7.23 11.55 -11.27
C CYS A 60 -7.76 10.16 -10.87
N PRO A 61 -8.21 9.34 -11.84
CA PRO A 61 -8.71 7.99 -11.57
C PRO A 61 -7.73 7.08 -10.83
N HIS A 62 -6.43 7.27 -11.02
CA HIS A 62 -5.41 6.43 -10.39
C HIS A 62 -5.31 6.68 -8.88
N ILE A 63 -5.29 7.95 -8.46
CA ILE A 63 -5.31 8.30 -7.03
C ILE A 63 -6.65 7.91 -6.42
N MET A 64 -7.76 8.17 -7.12
CA MET A 64 -9.10 7.76 -6.64
C MET A 64 -9.20 6.25 -6.39
N ALA A 65 -8.57 5.43 -7.26
CA ALA A 65 -8.51 3.99 -7.07
C ALA A 65 -7.72 3.62 -5.80
N LEU A 66 -6.57 4.24 -5.57
CA LEU A 66 -5.76 4.01 -4.36
C LEU A 66 -6.47 4.51 -3.08
N GLU A 67 -7.14 5.65 -3.12
CA GLU A 67 -7.93 6.15 -1.99
C GLU A 67 -9.09 5.21 -1.64
N LYS A 68 -9.70 4.57 -2.64
CA LYS A 68 -10.72 3.53 -2.43
C LYS A 68 -10.11 2.27 -1.82
N LEU A 69 -9.01 1.76 -2.40
CA LEU A 69 -8.35 0.52 -1.96
C LEU A 69 -7.81 0.63 -0.53
N TYR A 70 -7.15 1.74 -0.23
CA TYR A 70 -6.41 1.94 1.02
C TYR A 70 -7.13 2.85 2.00
N LYS A 71 -8.44 3.07 1.82
CA LYS A 71 -9.26 3.91 2.71
C LYS A 71 -8.99 3.69 4.21
N PRO A 72 -8.96 2.46 4.76
CA PRO A 72 -8.69 2.27 6.18
C PRO A 72 -7.23 2.59 6.58
N MET A 73 -6.31 2.65 5.61
CA MET A 73 -4.88 2.85 5.83
C MET A 73 -4.41 4.30 5.57
N LEU A 74 -5.32 5.20 5.22
CA LEU A 74 -5.02 6.59 4.90
C LEU A 74 -5.53 7.51 6.02
N LYS A 75 -4.61 8.15 6.76
CA LYS A 75 -4.93 9.20 7.75
C LYS A 75 -4.99 10.59 7.13
N ARG A 76 -5.67 10.71 5.98
CA ARG A 76 -5.88 11.98 5.29
C ARG A 76 -7.25 12.01 4.65
N ALA A 77 -7.80 13.21 4.49
CA ALA A 77 -9.03 13.39 3.74
C ALA A 77 -8.81 13.01 2.27
N PRO A 78 -9.80 12.39 1.61
CA PRO A 78 -9.71 12.13 0.18
C PRO A 78 -9.64 13.44 -0.60
N LEU A 79 -9.03 13.41 -1.78
CA LEU A 79 -8.97 14.56 -2.66
C LEU A 79 -10.37 14.96 -3.17
N HIS A 80 -10.54 16.25 -3.44
CA HIS A 80 -11.80 16.81 -3.91
C HIS A 80 -11.80 16.83 -5.44
N TYR A 81 -13.00 16.71 -6.04
CA TYR A 81 -13.16 16.89 -7.48
C TYR A 81 -12.86 18.33 -7.89
N ALA A 82 -12.26 18.47 -9.08
CA ALA A 82 -11.93 19.78 -9.64
C ALA A 82 -12.96 20.25 -10.67
N PRO A 83 -13.20 21.57 -10.79
CA PRO A 83 -13.99 22.13 -11.88
C PRO A 83 -13.44 21.73 -13.26
N GLY A 84 -14.32 21.35 -14.19
CA GLY A 84 -13.95 20.96 -15.55
C GLY A 84 -13.46 19.52 -15.73
N GLN A 85 -13.31 18.77 -14.63
CA GLN A 85 -12.98 17.35 -14.67
C GLN A 85 -14.15 16.51 -15.19
N ASN A 86 -13.87 15.44 -15.95
CA ASN A 86 -14.87 14.44 -16.32
C ASN A 86 -15.11 13.44 -15.18
N VAL A 87 -15.74 13.92 -14.11
CA VAL A 87 -15.90 13.18 -12.84
C VAL A 87 -16.57 11.82 -13.04
N VAL A 88 -17.60 11.73 -13.88
CA VAL A 88 -18.33 10.46 -14.10
C VAL A 88 -17.39 9.41 -14.69
N SER A 89 -16.71 9.73 -15.78
CA SER A 89 -15.76 8.80 -16.41
C SER A 89 -14.58 8.46 -15.48
N ASP A 90 -14.13 9.44 -14.69
CA ASP A 90 -13.02 9.23 -13.78
C ASP A 90 -13.38 8.31 -12.61
N VAL A 91 -14.59 8.44 -12.06
CA VAL A 91 -15.12 7.54 -11.02
C VAL A 91 -15.28 6.12 -11.58
N GLU A 92 -15.84 5.96 -12.78
CA GLU A 92 -15.98 4.65 -13.41
C GLU A 92 -14.62 3.95 -13.60
N LYS A 93 -13.62 4.69 -14.08
CA LYS A 93 -12.24 4.19 -14.20
C LYS A 93 -11.63 3.84 -12.86
N ALA A 94 -11.77 4.70 -11.86
CA ALA A 94 -11.24 4.47 -10.52
C ALA A 94 -11.83 3.20 -9.88
N MET A 95 -13.13 2.99 -10.04
CA MET A 95 -13.82 1.79 -9.56
C MET A 95 -13.26 0.54 -10.25
N ARG A 96 -13.18 0.55 -11.58
CA ARG A 96 -12.61 -0.56 -12.35
C ARG A 96 -11.16 -0.85 -11.98
N TYR A 97 -10.33 0.18 -11.85
CA TYR A 97 -8.92 -0.02 -11.49
C TYR A 97 -8.72 -0.52 -10.06
N ALA A 98 -9.62 -0.21 -9.13
CA ALA A 98 -9.59 -0.78 -7.79
C ALA A 98 -9.91 -2.28 -7.79
N ASP A 99 -10.75 -2.74 -8.74
CA ASP A 99 -11.02 -4.17 -8.92
C ASP A 99 -9.87 -4.88 -9.68
N GLU A 100 -9.20 -4.17 -10.59
CA GLU A 100 -8.05 -4.64 -11.40
C GLU A 100 -6.70 -4.34 -10.70
N GLN A 101 -6.49 -4.90 -9.50
CA GLN A 101 -5.31 -4.62 -8.65
C GLN A 101 -3.96 -4.98 -9.29
N ASP A 102 -3.93 -5.87 -10.29
CA ASP A 102 -2.73 -6.22 -11.07
C ASP A 102 -2.15 -5.04 -11.86
N ARG A 103 -2.90 -3.93 -11.99
CA ARG A 103 -2.41 -2.67 -12.56
C ARG A 103 -1.49 -1.91 -11.63
N ILE A 104 -1.51 -2.22 -10.34
CA ILE A 104 -0.87 -1.43 -9.29
C ILE A 104 0.33 -2.21 -8.79
N LYS A 105 1.52 -1.63 -8.96
CA LYS A 105 2.75 -2.18 -8.40
C LYS A 105 3.31 -1.20 -7.38
N LEU A 106 3.33 -1.58 -6.11
CA LEU A 106 4.01 -0.82 -5.07
C LEU A 106 5.52 -1.08 -5.19
N THR A 107 6.30 -0.03 -5.46
CA THR A 107 7.76 -0.13 -5.57
C THR A 107 8.41 0.18 -4.23
N SER A 108 7.86 1.15 -3.49
CA SER A 108 8.29 1.42 -2.12
C SER A 108 7.16 1.99 -1.26
N PHE A 109 7.25 1.78 0.04
CA PHE A 109 6.39 2.45 1.00
C PHE A 109 6.98 2.43 2.41
N GLU A 110 6.51 3.37 3.22
CA GLU A 110 6.69 3.37 4.66
C GLU A 110 5.32 3.39 5.32
N VAL A 111 5.10 2.46 6.26
CA VAL A 111 3.89 2.42 7.07
C VAL A 111 4.20 2.47 8.56
N SER A 112 3.33 3.16 9.29
CA SER A 112 3.19 2.98 10.73
C SER A 112 2.23 1.82 10.98
N PHE A 113 2.69 0.75 11.63
CA PHE A 113 1.91 -0.46 11.92
C PHE A 113 1.61 -0.55 13.42
N GLN A 114 0.35 -0.45 13.81
CA GLN A 114 -0.10 -0.63 15.18
C GLN A 114 -0.14 -2.12 15.57
N GLY A 115 0.89 -2.56 16.30
CA GLY A 115 0.88 -3.85 16.98
C GLY A 115 0.02 -3.81 18.26
N ASP A 116 0.00 -4.91 19.01
CA ASP A 116 -0.80 -4.98 20.24
C ASP A 116 -0.29 -4.03 21.33
N ASN A 117 1.03 -3.85 21.41
CA ASN A 117 1.67 -3.07 22.47
C ASN A 117 2.20 -1.73 21.96
N ASP A 118 2.77 -1.73 20.76
CA ASP A 118 3.53 -0.61 20.21
C ASP A 118 3.23 -0.42 18.72
N THR A 119 3.47 0.80 18.24
CA THR A 119 3.52 1.09 16.80
C THR A 119 4.93 0.83 16.27
N HIS A 120 5.02 0.17 15.11
CA HIS A 120 6.27 -0.12 14.43
C HIS A 120 6.31 0.48 13.05
N ILE A 121 7.40 1.17 12.72
CA ILE A 121 7.71 1.54 11.34
C ILE A 121 8.10 0.29 10.57
N THR A 122 7.44 0.07 9.44
CA THR A 122 7.74 -1.00 8.49
C THR A 122 7.89 -0.40 7.11
N THR A 123 9.00 -0.70 6.44
CA THR A 123 9.29 -0.22 5.09
C THR A 123 9.38 -1.39 4.12
N TYR A 124 9.05 -1.08 2.87
CA TYR A 124 9.24 -1.94 1.72
C TYR A 124 9.94 -1.13 0.63
N GLU A 125 10.94 -1.73 -0.02
CA GLU A 125 11.59 -1.17 -1.21
C GLU A 125 12.05 -2.32 -2.11
N ASP A 126 11.41 -2.46 -3.28
CA ASP A 126 11.76 -3.42 -4.33
C ASP A 126 12.03 -4.86 -3.83
N GLY A 127 11.13 -5.39 -2.99
CA GLY A 127 11.21 -6.75 -2.45
C GLY A 127 11.96 -6.86 -1.13
N LEU A 128 12.59 -5.78 -0.66
CA LEU A 128 13.27 -5.71 0.62
C LEU A 128 12.33 -5.17 1.69
N TRP A 129 12.28 -5.86 2.82
CA TRP A 129 11.49 -5.45 3.98
C TRP A 129 12.41 -4.99 5.10
N VAL A 130 11.97 -3.98 5.85
CA VAL A 130 12.54 -3.66 7.16
C VAL A 130 11.40 -3.40 8.13
N CYS A 131 11.49 -3.93 9.34
CA CYS A 131 10.58 -3.57 10.43
C CYS A 131 11.38 -3.20 11.67
N SER A 132 10.95 -2.14 12.33
CA SER A 132 11.57 -1.64 13.58
C SER A 132 11.39 -2.56 14.79
N CYS A 133 10.55 -3.61 14.70
CA CYS A 133 10.33 -4.52 15.83
C CYS A 133 11.53 -5.45 16.08
N SER A 134 11.77 -5.80 17.35
CA SER A 134 12.90 -6.65 17.77
C SER A 134 12.89 -8.05 17.13
N PHE A 135 11.71 -8.60 16.87
CA PHE A 135 11.58 -9.91 16.24
C PHE A 135 12.10 -9.88 14.79
N PHE A 136 11.85 -8.79 14.05
CA PHE A 136 12.40 -8.62 12.72
C PHE A 136 13.92 -8.49 12.75
N GLN A 137 14.47 -7.66 13.65
CA GLN A 137 15.92 -7.46 13.78
C GLN A 137 16.69 -8.77 14.04
N SER A 138 16.05 -9.73 14.72
CA SER A 138 16.68 -11.03 15.00
C SER A 138 16.56 -12.06 13.88
N ARG A 139 15.56 -11.95 12.97
CA ARG A 139 15.20 -13.03 12.03
C ARG A 139 14.96 -12.60 10.58
N GLY A 140 14.94 -11.30 10.29
CA GLY A 140 14.57 -10.77 8.99
C GLY A 140 13.10 -10.96 8.60
N LEU A 141 12.24 -11.35 9.55
CA LEU A 141 10.81 -11.57 9.32
C LEU A 141 10.03 -11.24 10.60
N CYS A 142 8.80 -10.73 10.49
CA CYS A 142 7.92 -10.59 11.64
C CYS A 142 6.44 -10.64 11.24
N CYS A 143 5.54 -10.57 12.23
CA CYS A 143 4.10 -10.56 11.96
C CYS A 143 3.64 -9.35 11.13
N HIS A 144 4.34 -8.21 11.21
CA HIS A 144 3.98 -7.01 10.45
C HIS A 144 4.30 -7.16 8.96
N THR A 145 5.54 -7.54 8.61
CA THR A 145 5.92 -7.76 7.20
C THR A 145 5.07 -8.86 6.57
N MET A 146 4.87 -9.96 7.28
CA MET A 146 3.99 -11.05 6.82
C MET A 146 2.53 -10.64 6.66
N ALA A 147 2.02 -9.71 7.47
CA ALA A 147 0.67 -9.19 7.31
C ALA A 147 0.57 -8.29 6.08
N LEU A 148 1.54 -7.39 5.88
CA LEU A 148 1.59 -6.51 4.70
C LEU A 148 1.78 -7.30 3.40
N GLU A 149 2.58 -8.36 3.41
CA GLU A 149 2.69 -9.29 2.27
C GLU A 149 1.36 -9.93 1.90
N ARG A 150 0.47 -10.17 2.87
CA ARG A 150 -0.88 -10.71 2.61
C ARG A 150 -1.82 -9.63 2.09
N ILE A 151 -1.76 -8.44 2.67
CA ILE A 151 -2.60 -7.30 2.27
C ILE A 151 -2.27 -6.87 0.83
N PHE A 152 -0.99 -6.82 0.47
CA PHE A 152 -0.52 -6.31 -0.82
C PHE A 152 -0.07 -7.39 -1.80
N LYS A 153 -0.46 -8.65 -1.59
CA LYS A 153 0.08 -9.83 -2.28
C LYS A 153 0.22 -9.70 -3.81
N GLU A 154 -0.77 -9.10 -4.47
CA GLU A 154 -0.79 -8.95 -5.94
C GLU A 154 -0.10 -7.67 -6.43
N MET A 155 0.30 -6.78 -5.52
CA MET A 155 0.83 -5.44 -5.82
C MET A 155 2.32 -5.28 -5.49
N ILE A 156 2.91 -6.19 -4.71
CA ILE A 156 4.34 -6.17 -4.41
C ILE A 156 5.06 -7.27 -5.17
N VAL A 157 6.36 -7.10 -5.40
CA VAL A 157 7.20 -8.24 -5.76
C VAL A 157 7.28 -9.14 -4.53
N SER A 158 6.67 -10.32 -4.63
CA SER A 158 6.87 -11.35 -3.62
C SER A 158 8.29 -11.89 -3.78
N THR A 159 9.17 -11.52 -2.86
CA THR A 159 10.41 -12.25 -2.68
C THR A 159 10.02 -13.66 -2.20
N PRO A 160 10.41 -14.75 -2.89
CA PRO A 160 10.11 -16.08 -2.42
C PRO A 160 10.74 -16.25 -1.03
N ALA A 161 9.90 -16.37 -0.01
CA ALA A 161 10.33 -16.68 1.33
C ALA A 161 11.02 -18.04 1.31
N PHE A 162 12.34 -18.04 1.45
CA PHE A 162 13.20 -19.17 1.80
C PHE A 162 12.74 -20.55 1.28
N THR A 163 13.21 -20.94 0.09
CA THR A 163 13.25 -22.36 -0.26
C THR A 163 14.29 -23.07 0.63
N HIS A 164 13.76 -23.83 1.59
CA HIS A 164 14.39 -24.89 2.40
C HIS A 164 15.55 -24.53 3.34
#